data_AF-A0A951NYF9-F1
#
_entry.id   AF-A0A951NYF9-F1
#
_cell.length_a   1.000
_cell.length_b   1.000
_cell.length_c   1.000
_cell.angle_alpha   90.00
_cell.angle_beta   90.00
_cell.angle_gamma   90.00
#
_symmetry.space_group_name_H-M   'P 1'
#
loop_
_entity.id
_entity.type
_entity.pdbx_description
1 polymer ?
#
loop_
_entity_poly.entity_id
_entity_poly.type
_entity_poly.pdbx_seq_one_letter_code
_entity_poly.pdbx_strand_id
1 'polypeptide(L)'
;MASGSSLVPTSWSAIVQPTDLIASNFNTGETAWFSIAENRIINRASNLVADPNLQIVDIYDYDRDSKPDLLWCDRRDNSLYFSTNGQRVNLIAIGDLNWQVQRVGDFDRDGDRDLLWRNQSTGQIALWQMNGMALEVGQYLETVSDHAWKIADVQDYDRDGDLDVFWRNDRTGTNGFWQMNGTAIERGFFITSVPDTNWKMVGSGDFNADRNPDLVWRNNQTGQTAIWQMNGMSFDRDIYLPFVVDSSWEIKGINDYNQDGTADILWQQAQTGKLEYWEINRFEFQRSTKLETFSGWQIQSFKQSEFTTKQPIYNSNSGYGIVNAAVAVAATIQQAPFAQVSDTTWTTDLLNVPEVWARGYTGQGITIAVIDSGIDLSHSDLSSSLWTNAREISGNGIDDDRNGFVDDIHGWNFSLNNNDVSPSSAHGTAVSGIIAADRNNIGITGVAYNATIMPIRVTNAQDNWDANLANAIRYAIDNGARVINLSLWWTDSPQLRDALAYAVSRNVITVMAALNEGAAQPSNPARYATQFGIAVGAVDRDRRLTSFSNRSGSDPQMRYVLAPGRGIDSTIPGNTYQAGWWGTSMAAPYISGIVALMLNANPSLTHDQVRQILIESTTNEIA
;
A
#
# COMPACT_ATOMS: atom_id res chain seq x y z
N MET A 1 11.88 -12.41 -56.16
CA MET A 1 12.05 -13.59 -55.28
C MET A 1 13.46 -13.57 -54.70
N ALA A 2 13.58 -13.18 -53.44
CA ALA A 2 14.60 -13.65 -52.49
C ALA A 2 14.19 -13.11 -51.12
N SER A 3 13.52 -13.99 -50.37
CA SER A 3 13.12 -13.87 -48.98
C SER A 3 14.30 -14.18 -48.04
N GLY A 4 14.25 -13.63 -46.82
CA GLY A 4 15.05 -14.04 -45.65
C GLY A 4 16.13 -13.02 -45.29
N SER A 5 16.19 -12.47 -44.09
CA SER A 5 16.06 -13.16 -42.80
C SER A 5 15.40 -12.27 -41.75
N SER A 6 14.36 -12.82 -41.13
CA SER A 6 13.84 -12.43 -39.83
C SER A 6 14.87 -12.82 -38.76
N LEU A 7 15.33 -11.86 -37.97
CA LEU A 7 15.91 -12.12 -36.66
C LEU A 7 14.95 -11.53 -35.63
N VAL A 8 13.97 -12.33 -35.25
CA VAL A 8 13.14 -12.09 -34.06
C VAL A 8 13.76 -12.93 -32.93
N PRO A 9 14.31 -12.32 -31.87
CA PRO A 9 14.63 -13.05 -30.65
C PRO A 9 13.42 -13.07 -29.71
N THR A 10 13.15 -14.27 -29.22
CA THR A 10 12.12 -14.67 -28.27
C THR A 10 12.49 -14.30 -26.82
N SER A 11 11.46 -14.00 -26.03
CA SER A 11 11.38 -13.85 -24.55
C SER A 11 11.97 -12.57 -23.92
N TRP A 12 11.08 -11.62 -23.62
CA TRP A 12 11.23 -10.59 -22.59
C TRP A 12 10.61 -11.13 -21.29
N SER A 13 11.38 -11.15 -20.20
CA SER A 13 10.86 -11.49 -18.86
C SER A 13 11.63 -10.70 -17.80
N ALA A 14 11.15 -9.50 -17.48
CA ALA A 14 11.56 -8.78 -16.29
C ALA A 14 10.41 -7.86 -15.89
N ILE A 15 9.80 -8.07 -14.71
CA ILE A 15 8.78 -7.17 -14.15
C ILE A 15 9.44 -5.81 -13.86
N VAL A 16 8.77 -4.69 -14.20
CA VAL A 16 9.25 -3.34 -13.84
C VAL A 16 9.48 -3.29 -12.33
N GLN A 17 10.70 -2.98 -11.92
CA GLN A 17 11.04 -2.73 -10.53
C GLN A 17 10.98 -1.22 -10.26
N PRO A 18 10.60 -0.78 -9.06
CA PRO A 18 10.71 0.62 -8.65
C PRO A 18 12.14 1.19 -8.83
N THR A 19 13.14 0.30 -8.86
CA THR A 19 14.56 0.62 -9.02
C THR A 19 15.04 0.69 -10.48
N ASP A 20 14.13 0.59 -11.45
CA ASP A 20 14.50 0.60 -12.86
C ASP A 20 14.90 2.01 -13.33
N LEU A 21 15.96 2.06 -14.12
CA LEU A 21 16.63 3.28 -14.57
C LEU A 21 16.85 3.19 -16.08
N ILE A 22 16.58 4.28 -16.79
CA ILE A 22 17.00 4.45 -18.18
C ILE A 22 18.41 5.01 -18.20
N ALA A 23 19.26 4.48 -19.08
CA ALA A 23 20.57 5.08 -19.33
C ALA A 23 20.96 5.05 -20.79
N SER A 24 21.80 6.02 -21.18
CA SER A 24 22.41 6.06 -22.51
C SER A 24 23.92 6.07 -22.46
N ASN A 25 24.53 5.41 -23.43
CA ASN A 25 25.95 5.39 -23.64
C ASN A 25 26.40 6.61 -24.44
N PHE A 26 27.39 7.39 -23.96
CA PHE A 26 27.82 8.61 -24.67
C PHE A 26 28.73 8.32 -25.85
N ASN A 27 29.42 7.17 -25.83
CA ASN A 27 30.34 6.80 -26.88
C ASN A 27 29.59 6.27 -28.10
N THR A 28 28.49 5.54 -27.87
CA THR A 28 27.74 4.84 -28.92
C THR A 28 26.37 5.46 -29.21
N GLY A 29 25.82 6.28 -28.31
CA GLY A 29 24.44 6.76 -28.38
C GLY A 29 23.40 5.70 -28.04
N GLU A 30 23.83 4.52 -27.59
CA GLU A 30 22.94 3.41 -27.24
C GLU A 30 22.09 3.76 -26.02
N THR A 31 20.81 3.40 -26.02
CA THR A 31 19.94 3.51 -24.82
C THR A 31 19.51 2.12 -24.35
N ALA A 32 19.49 1.92 -23.03
CA ALA A 32 19.12 0.69 -22.35
C ALA A 32 18.45 1.01 -20.99
N TRP A 33 17.91 -0.02 -20.34
CA TRP A 33 17.36 0.10 -18.99
C TRP A 33 17.99 -0.92 -18.03
N PHE A 34 18.07 -0.53 -16.77
CA PHE A 34 18.87 -1.16 -15.74
C PHE A 34 18.09 -1.21 -14.44
N SER A 35 18.28 -2.23 -13.62
CA SER A 35 17.72 -2.26 -12.26
C SER A 35 18.85 -2.20 -11.23
N ILE A 36 18.66 -1.45 -10.14
CA ILE A 36 19.54 -1.53 -8.97
C ILE A 36 18.99 -2.58 -8.01
N ALA A 37 19.78 -3.60 -7.69
CA ALA A 37 19.43 -4.60 -6.68
C ALA A 37 20.68 -5.06 -5.93
N GLU A 38 20.60 -5.18 -4.61
CA GLU A 38 21.66 -5.77 -3.76
C GLU A 38 23.07 -5.18 -4.01
N ASN A 39 23.18 -3.86 -4.15
CA ASN A 39 24.42 -3.13 -4.50
C ASN A 39 25.00 -3.47 -5.88
N ARG A 40 24.19 -3.97 -6.82
CA ARG A 40 24.58 -4.28 -8.19
C ARG A 40 23.65 -3.63 -9.20
N ILE A 41 24.18 -3.40 -10.39
CA ILE A 41 23.44 -2.91 -11.55
C ILE A 41 23.23 -4.09 -12.48
N ILE A 42 21.97 -4.38 -12.78
CA ILE A 42 21.61 -5.45 -13.70
C ILE A 42 21.17 -4.78 -15.00
N ASN A 43 21.89 -5.02 -16.09
CA ASN A 43 21.40 -4.64 -17.42
C ASN A 43 20.20 -5.53 -17.76
N ARG A 44 19.04 -4.90 -17.93
CA ARG A 44 17.78 -5.58 -18.23
C ARG A 44 17.44 -5.52 -19.72
N ALA A 45 18.14 -4.69 -20.49
CA ALA A 45 17.97 -4.61 -21.93
C ALA A 45 18.63 -5.82 -22.62
N SER A 46 17.84 -6.57 -23.38
CA SER A 46 18.33 -7.67 -24.23
C SER A 46 18.93 -7.17 -25.57
N ASN A 47 18.61 -5.94 -25.99
CA ASN A 47 19.11 -5.31 -27.22
C ASN A 47 19.34 -3.81 -27.01
N LEU A 48 20.45 -3.29 -27.54
CA LEU A 48 20.83 -1.87 -27.47
C LEU A 48 20.29 -1.12 -28.69
N VAL A 49 19.66 0.04 -28.50
CA VAL A 49 19.21 0.92 -29.60
C VAL A 49 20.25 2.01 -29.81
N ALA A 50 21.09 1.89 -30.84
CA ALA A 50 22.15 2.84 -31.19
C ALA A 50 21.66 3.98 -32.11
N ASP A 51 20.64 4.74 -31.70
CA ASP A 51 20.22 5.97 -32.40
C ASP A 51 20.15 7.14 -31.40
N PRO A 52 21.04 8.14 -31.50
CA PRO A 52 21.09 9.26 -30.55
C PRO A 52 19.87 10.19 -30.64
N ASN A 53 19.02 10.04 -31.65
CA ASN A 53 17.78 10.81 -31.78
C ASN A 53 16.59 10.16 -31.08
N LEU A 54 16.71 8.89 -30.70
CA LEU A 54 15.66 8.17 -29.99
C LEU A 54 15.90 8.31 -28.48
N GLN A 55 14.89 8.83 -27.79
CA GLN A 55 14.90 8.99 -26.34
C GLN A 55 13.77 8.15 -25.74
N ILE A 56 14.07 7.36 -24.72
CA ILE A 56 13.02 6.72 -23.92
C ILE A 56 12.41 7.82 -23.04
N VAL A 57 11.08 7.93 -23.06
CA VAL A 57 10.29 8.87 -22.29
C VAL A 57 9.82 8.23 -20.99
N ASP A 58 9.38 6.97 -21.05
CA ASP A 58 8.87 6.24 -19.89
C ASP A 58 9.05 4.72 -20.05
N ILE A 59 9.01 4.01 -18.92
CA ILE A 59 8.97 2.55 -18.82
C ILE A 59 7.78 2.16 -17.95
N TYR A 60 6.81 1.47 -18.54
CA TYR A 60 5.60 1.03 -17.85
C TYR A 60 4.95 -0.12 -18.62
N ASP A 61 4.08 -0.89 -17.95
CA ASP A 61 3.31 -1.98 -18.56
C ASP A 61 2.05 -1.41 -19.24
N TYR A 62 2.24 -0.77 -20.40
CA TYR A 62 1.18 -0.06 -21.12
C TYR A 62 0.16 -1.02 -21.78
N ASP A 63 0.54 -2.28 -22.01
CA ASP A 63 -0.35 -3.31 -22.57
C ASP A 63 -0.93 -4.29 -21.52
N ARG A 64 -0.55 -4.12 -20.26
CA ARG A 64 -1.00 -4.89 -19.08
C ARG A 64 -0.66 -6.39 -19.19
N ASP A 65 0.44 -6.73 -19.87
CA ASP A 65 0.95 -8.11 -19.98
C ASP A 65 1.91 -8.51 -18.84
N SER A 66 2.07 -7.64 -17.84
CA SER A 66 3.00 -7.75 -16.71
C SER A 66 4.47 -7.64 -17.09
N LYS A 67 4.78 -7.02 -18.23
CA LYS A 67 6.15 -6.71 -18.66
C LYS A 67 6.30 -5.21 -18.99
N PRO A 68 7.54 -4.71 -19.03
CA PRO A 68 7.81 -3.31 -19.33
C PRO A 68 7.69 -3.08 -20.83
N ASP A 69 6.93 -2.07 -21.18
CA ASP A 69 6.99 -1.41 -22.47
C ASP A 69 7.84 -0.15 -22.37
N LEU A 70 8.44 0.23 -23.50
CA LEU A 70 9.20 1.46 -23.60
C LEU A 70 8.42 2.48 -24.43
N LEU A 71 8.10 3.63 -23.86
CA LEU A 71 7.61 4.78 -24.62
C LEU A 71 8.82 5.55 -25.15
N TRP A 72 8.88 5.75 -26.46
CA TRP A 72 9.97 6.46 -27.14
C TRP A 72 9.49 7.77 -27.73
N CYS A 73 10.39 8.75 -27.74
CA CYS A 73 10.30 9.97 -28.53
C CYS A 73 11.42 10.01 -29.56
N ASP A 74 11.07 10.18 -30.83
CA ASP A 74 11.99 10.50 -31.90
C ASP A 74 12.16 12.01 -32.02
N ARG A 75 13.33 12.52 -31.63
CA ARG A 75 13.62 13.96 -31.61
C ARG A 75 13.71 14.60 -33.00
N ARG A 76 13.73 13.81 -34.08
CA ARG A 76 13.79 14.34 -35.45
C ARG A 76 12.47 14.96 -35.89
N ASP A 77 11.36 14.39 -35.44
CA ASP A 77 10.00 14.78 -35.83
C ASP A 77 9.01 14.85 -34.65
N ASN A 78 9.50 14.64 -33.43
CA ASN A 78 8.74 14.62 -32.18
C ASN A 78 7.62 13.57 -32.21
N SER A 79 7.88 12.42 -32.86
CA SER A 79 6.95 11.30 -32.86
C SER A 79 7.10 10.42 -31.63
N LEU A 80 5.97 9.97 -31.11
CA LEU A 80 5.90 9.01 -30.02
C LEU A 80 5.53 7.61 -30.52
N TYR A 81 6.19 6.60 -29.98
CA TYR A 81 5.85 5.21 -30.22
C TYR A 81 6.22 4.31 -29.04
N PHE A 82 5.47 3.24 -28.86
CA PHE A 82 5.76 2.20 -27.90
C PHE A 82 6.61 1.11 -28.54
N SER A 83 7.49 0.50 -27.75
CA SER A 83 8.09 -0.80 -28.04
C SER A 83 7.55 -1.80 -27.02
N THR A 84 6.61 -2.64 -27.46
CA THR A 84 5.98 -3.72 -26.68
C THR A 84 6.28 -5.05 -27.33
N ASN A 85 6.67 -6.06 -26.54
CA ASN A 85 6.81 -7.45 -27.02
C ASN A 85 7.65 -7.60 -28.31
N GLY A 86 8.64 -6.73 -28.53
CA GLY A 86 9.49 -6.69 -29.73
C GLY A 86 8.85 -6.05 -30.98
N GLN A 87 7.68 -5.43 -30.85
CA GLN A 87 6.96 -4.70 -31.88
C GLN A 87 6.92 -3.20 -31.57
N ARG A 88 6.90 -2.39 -32.64
CA ARG A 88 6.71 -0.95 -32.56
C ARG A 88 5.25 -0.60 -32.79
N VAL A 89 4.64 0.12 -31.85
CA VAL A 89 3.28 0.67 -31.95
C VAL A 89 3.38 2.19 -31.98
N ASN A 90 3.09 2.80 -33.13
CA ASN A 90 3.13 4.26 -33.25
C ASN A 90 1.93 4.89 -32.55
N LEU A 91 2.16 5.90 -31.72
CA LEU A 91 1.11 6.70 -31.09
C LEU A 91 0.73 7.86 -32.02
N ILE A 92 1.61 8.85 -32.17
CA ILE A 92 1.36 10.04 -33.00
C ILE A 92 2.66 10.77 -33.36
N ALA A 93 2.66 11.52 -34.46
CA ALA A 93 3.70 12.48 -34.81
C ALA A 93 3.21 13.91 -34.57
N ILE A 94 3.90 14.67 -33.72
CA ILE A 94 3.52 16.05 -33.39
C ILE A 94 4.04 17.04 -34.43
N GLY A 95 5.23 16.80 -34.99
CA GLY A 95 5.84 17.63 -36.03
C GLY A 95 6.39 18.99 -35.55
N ASP A 96 5.79 19.58 -34.52
CA ASP A 96 6.36 20.73 -33.80
C ASP A 96 7.36 20.28 -32.74
N LEU A 97 8.64 20.55 -33.00
CA LEU A 97 9.77 20.19 -32.13
C LEU A 97 9.83 21.01 -30.82
N ASN A 98 9.02 22.08 -30.70
CA ASN A 98 8.98 22.86 -29.48
C ASN A 98 8.19 22.17 -28.37
N TRP A 99 7.28 21.25 -28.70
CA TRP A 99 6.57 20.45 -27.72
C TRP A 99 7.50 19.39 -27.13
N GLN A 100 7.60 19.35 -25.81
CA GLN A 100 8.39 18.35 -25.11
C GLN A 100 7.58 17.74 -23.98
N VAL A 101 7.56 16.40 -23.89
CA VAL A 101 7.06 15.71 -22.70
C VAL A 101 7.87 16.19 -21.51
N GLN A 102 7.18 16.76 -20.53
CA GLN A 102 7.77 17.19 -19.28
C GLN A 102 7.71 16.08 -18.25
N ARG A 103 6.55 15.44 -18.06
CA ARG A 103 6.32 14.36 -17.10
C ARG A 103 5.32 13.34 -17.62
N VAL A 104 5.32 12.18 -16.99
CA VAL A 104 4.44 11.04 -17.30
C VAL A 104 3.89 10.48 -15.99
N GLY A 105 2.57 10.37 -15.85
CA GLY A 105 1.94 9.89 -14.61
C GLY A 105 0.45 9.66 -14.84
N ASP A 106 -0.21 8.92 -13.95
CA ASP A 106 -1.65 8.70 -14.00
C ASP A 106 -2.41 9.91 -13.43
N PHE A 107 -2.76 10.89 -14.27
CA PHE A 107 -3.38 12.15 -13.83
C PHE A 107 -4.90 12.02 -13.63
N ASP A 108 -5.54 10.95 -14.11
CA ASP A 108 -6.99 10.76 -14.01
C ASP A 108 -7.43 9.52 -13.22
N ARG A 109 -6.47 8.78 -12.69
CA ARG A 109 -6.62 7.61 -11.81
C ARG A 109 -7.26 6.42 -12.51
N ASP A 110 -7.11 6.31 -13.82
CA ASP A 110 -7.63 5.18 -14.60
C ASP A 110 -6.67 3.96 -14.64
N GLY A 111 -5.46 4.12 -14.09
CA GLY A 111 -4.42 3.10 -14.03
C GLY A 111 -3.47 3.09 -15.23
N ASP A 112 -3.70 3.94 -16.23
CA ASP A 112 -2.81 4.19 -17.35
C ASP A 112 -2.00 5.49 -17.12
N ARG A 113 -0.89 5.64 -17.84
CA ARG A 113 0.01 6.79 -17.65
C ARG A 113 -0.19 7.84 -18.73
N ASP A 114 -0.49 9.05 -18.29
CA ASP A 114 -0.73 10.23 -19.11
C ASP A 114 0.53 11.04 -19.36
N LEU A 115 0.49 11.90 -20.38
CA LEU A 115 1.64 12.72 -20.79
C LEU A 115 1.39 14.21 -20.55
N LEU A 116 2.20 14.81 -19.68
CA LEU A 116 2.22 16.26 -19.48
C LEU A 116 3.26 16.89 -20.40
N TRP A 117 2.79 17.70 -21.36
CA TRP A 117 3.59 18.36 -22.37
C TRP A 117 3.77 19.84 -22.09
N ARG A 118 4.89 20.40 -22.57
CA ARG A 118 5.07 21.85 -22.64
C ARG A 118 5.76 22.27 -23.93
N ASN A 119 5.21 23.31 -24.56
CA ASN A 119 5.84 23.98 -25.68
C ASN A 119 6.91 24.96 -25.18
N GLN A 120 8.16 24.70 -25.53
CA GLN A 120 9.31 25.49 -25.05
C GLN A 120 9.40 26.89 -25.66
N SER A 121 8.64 27.17 -26.73
CA SER A 121 8.62 28.46 -27.42
C SER A 121 7.45 29.35 -26.99
N THR A 122 6.28 28.76 -26.75
CA THR A 122 5.06 29.51 -26.38
C THR A 122 4.72 29.44 -24.90
N GLY A 123 5.26 28.46 -24.17
CA GLY A 123 4.92 28.17 -22.78
C GLY A 123 3.58 27.45 -22.59
N GLN A 124 2.88 27.09 -23.69
CA GLN A 124 1.64 26.32 -23.63
C GLN A 124 1.89 24.94 -23.02
N ILE A 125 0.91 24.45 -22.26
CA ILE A 125 0.97 23.17 -21.55
C ILE A 125 -0.23 22.34 -21.98
N ALA A 126 0.01 21.07 -22.31
CA ALA A 126 -1.05 20.14 -22.69
C ALA A 126 -0.94 18.87 -21.84
N LEU A 127 -2.07 18.37 -21.37
CA LEU A 127 -2.16 17.08 -20.69
C LEU A 127 -2.89 16.11 -21.61
N TRP A 128 -2.23 15.00 -21.91
CA TRP A 128 -2.74 13.95 -22.79
C TRP A 128 -3.09 12.74 -21.94
N GLN A 129 -4.39 12.47 -21.83
CA GLN A 129 -4.92 11.28 -21.19
C GLN A 129 -4.73 10.08 -22.11
N MET A 130 -4.20 9.00 -21.57
CA MET A 130 -3.83 7.79 -22.30
C MET A 130 -4.71 6.63 -21.86
N ASN A 131 -5.01 5.72 -22.77
CA ASN A 131 -5.69 4.46 -22.50
C ASN A 131 -4.82 3.33 -23.03
N GLY A 132 -4.00 2.77 -22.14
CA GLY A 132 -2.82 1.98 -22.45
C GLY A 132 -1.92 2.66 -23.49
N MET A 133 -1.74 2.02 -24.65
CA MET A 133 -0.90 2.52 -25.74
C MET A 133 -1.59 3.50 -26.71
N ALA A 134 -2.80 3.99 -26.39
CA ALA A 134 -3.57 4.90 -27.24
C ALA A 134 -3.80 6.25 -26.54
N LEU A 135 -3.83 7.33 -27.32
CA LEU A 135 -4.27 8.64 -26.85
C LEU A 135 -5.80 8.63 -26.75
N GLU A 136 -6.34 8.85 -25.55
CA GLU A 136 -7.78 8.98 -25.35
C GLU A 136 -8.24 10.40 -25.65
N VAL A 137 -7.66 11.39 -24.94
CA VAL A 137 -8.01 12.79 -25.12
C VAL A 137 -6.82 13.69 -24.76
N GLY A 138 -6.72 14.85 -25.42
CA GLY A 138 -5.74 15.88 -25.10
C GLY A 138 -6.40 17.19 -24.75
N GLN A 139 -5.95 17.84 -23.69
CA GLN A 139 -6.43 19.16 -23.28
C GLN A 139 -5.29 20.13 -23.02
N TYR A 140 -5.57 21.43 -23.14
CA TYR A 140 -4.65 22.48 -22.76
C TYR A 140 -4.90 22.92 -21.33
N LEU A 141 -3.83 23.01 -20.54
CA LEU A 141 -3.82 23.66 -19.23
C LEU A 141 -3.48 25.14 -19.37
N GLU A 142 -3.40 25.85 -18.25
CA GLU A 142 -2.99 27.26 -18.22
C GLU A 142 -1.61 27.44 -18.89
N THR A 143 -1.44 28.50 -19.68
CA THR A 143 -0.18 28.77 -20.38
C THR A 143 0.77 29.56 -19.48
N VAL A 144 1.99 29.03 -19.27
CA VAL A 144 3.05 29.71 -18.52
C VAL A 144 4.09 30.27 -19.48
N SER A 145 3.86 31.49 -19.94
CA SER A 145 4.67 32.18 -20.97
C SER A 145 6.04 32.64 -20.49
N ASP A 146 6.26 32.80 -19.18
CA ASP A 146 7.60 33.02 -18.64
C ASP A 146 8.38 31.70 -18.65
N HIS A 147 9.29 31.59 -19.61
CA HIS A 147 10.15 30.42 -19.81
C HIS A 147 11.15 30.15 -18.68
N ALA A 148 11.31 31.09 -17.73
CA ALA A 148 12.11 30.87 -16.54
C ALA A 148 11.44 29.91 -15.55
N TRP A 149 10.11 29.81 -15.57
CA TRP A 149 9.38 28.77 -14.83
C TRP A 149 9.60 27.41 -15.48
N LYS A 150 9.93 26.40 -14.69
CA LYS A 150 10.11 25.00 -15.08
C LYS A 150 9.20 24.11 -14.24
N ILE A 151 8.66 23.07 -14.87
CA ILE A 151 8.01 21.95 -14.16
C ILE A 151 9.15 21.15 -13.54
N ALA A 152 9.36 21.37 -12.26
CA ALA A 152 10.47 20.80 -11.51
C ALA A 152 10.12 19.39 -11.00
N ASP A 153 8.83 19.15 -10.73
CA ASP A 153 8.31 17.86 -10.32
C ASP A 153 6.83 17.72 -10.61
N VAL A 154 6.36 16.48 -10.65
CA VAL A 154 4.95 16.12 -10.52
C VAL A 154 4.91 14.96 -9.52
N GLN A 155 4.17 15.11 -8.41
CA GLN A 155 3.90 14.15 -7.34
C GLN A 155 2.56 14.44 -6.66
N ASP A 156 1.89 13.43 -6.09
CA ASP A 156 0.74 13.61 -5.19
C ASP A 156 1.24 14.21 -3.85
N TYR A 157 1.34 15.54 -3.79
CA TYR A 157 1.94 16.23 -2.65
C TYR A 157 0.95 16.43 -1.52
N ASP A 158 -0.36 16.42 -1.77
CA ASP A 158 -1.38 16.61 -0.74
C ASP A 158 -2.13 15.32 -0.32
N ARG A 159 -1.86 14.20 -1.00
CA ARG A 159 -2.40 12.87 -0.76
C ARG A 159 -3.89 12.77 -1.02
N ASP A 160 -4.41 13.59 -1.92
CA ASP A 160 -5.78 13.43 -2.40
C ASP A 160 -5.90 12.32 -3.47
N GLY A 161 -4.76 11.83 -3.98
CA GLY A 161 -4.63 10.79 -4.99
C GLY A 161 -4.49 11.31 -6.42
N ASP A 162 -4.50 12.62 -6.64
CA ASP A 162 -4.16 13.28 -7.90
C ASP A 162 -2.72 13.77 -7.89
N LEU A 163 -2.17 13.91 -9.09
CA LEU A 163 -0.79 14.30 -9.30
C LEU A 163 -0.63 15.82 -9.31
N ASP A 164 0.11 16.42 -8.38
CA ASP A 164 0.34 17.87 -8.32
C ASP A 164 1.59 18.32 -9.07
N VAL A 165 1.56 19.50 -9.68
CA VAL A 165 2.70 20.03 -10.46
C VAL A 165 3.51 21.03 -9.64
N PHE A 166 4.75 20.68 -9.30
CA PHE A 166 5.69 21.60 -8.66
C PHE A 166 6.45 22.44 -9.69
N TRP A 167 6.39 23.75 -9.49
CA TRP A 167 6.98 24.77 -10.35
C TRP A 167 8.15 25.47 -9.66
N ARG A 168 9.24 25.70 -10.41
CA ARG A 168 10.36 26.53 -9.99
C ARG A 168 10.72 27.56 -11.05
N ASN A 169 10.90 28.82 -10.65
CA ASN A 169 11.46 29.85 -11.50
C ASN A 169 12.98 29.89 -11.36
N ASP A 170 13.71 29.46 -12.39
CA ASP A 170 15.17 29.35 -12.36
C ASP A 170 15.90 30.70 -12.31
N ARG A 171 15.20 31.81 -12.58
CA ARG A 171 15.76 33.17 -12.60
C ARG A 171 15.54 33.91 -11.29
N THR A 172 14.40 33.70 -10.63
CA THR A 172 14.08 34.37 -9.36
C THR A 172 14.22 33.48 -8.13
N GLY A 173 14.25 32.16 -8.33
CA GLY A 173 14.25 31.19 -7.23
C GLY A 173 12.88 30.97 -6.58
N THR A 174 11.82 31.57 -7.12
CA THR A 174 10.44 31.41 -6.64
C THR A 174 9.94 29.99 -6.93
N ASN A 175 9.15 29.44 -6.00
CA ASN A 175 8.59 28.09 -6.09
C ASN A 175 7.07 28.16 -5.92
N GLY A 176 6.34 27.23 -6.51
CA GLY A 176 4.90 27.13 -6.35
C GLY A 176 4.35 25.79 -6.82
N PHE A 177 3.07 25.57 -6.55
CA PHE A 177 2.34 24.39 -6.99
C PHE A 177 1.20 24.80 -7.92
N TRP A 178 0.90 23.92 -8.87
CA TRP A 178 -0.48 23.71 -9.28
C TRP A 178 -0.97 22.47 -8.55
N GLN A 179 -1.95 22.68 -7.67
CA GLN A 179 -2.73 21.58 -7.13
C GLN A 179 -3.70 21.11 -8.21
N MET A 180 -3.71 19.82 -8.47
CA MET A 180 -4.55 19.23 -9.51
C MET A 180 -5.80 18.59 -8.89
N ASN A 181 -6.81 18.36 -9.71
CA ASN A 181 -7.99 17.55 -9.38
C ASN A 181 -8.35 16.78 -10.65
N GLY A 182 -8.00 15.51 -10.66
CA GLY A 182 -7.71 14.74 -11.86
C GLY A 182 -6.86 15.55 -12.84
N THR A 183 -7.38 15.70 -14.06
CA THR A 183 -6.66 16.38 -15.14
C THR A 183 -6.77 17.90 -15.12
N ALA A 184 -7.54 18.48 -14.21
CA ALA A 184 -7.74 19.93 -14.13
C ALA A 184 -6.86 20.59 -13.04
N ILE A 185 -6.48 21.84 -13.25
CA ILE A 185 -5.85 22.65 -12.20
C ILE A 185 -6.94 23.10 -11.23
N GLU A 186 -6.90 22.65 -9.98
CA GLU A 186 -7.78 23.14 -8.93
C GLU A 186 -7.39 24.56 -8.53
N ARG A 187 -6.09 24.76 -8.22
CA ARG A 187 -5.54 26.08 -7.89
C ARG A 187 -4.02 26.14 -8.06
N GLY A 188 -3.51 27.35 -8.29
CA GLY A 188 -2.09 27.65 -8.27
C GLY A 188 -1.70 28.53 -7.08
N PHE A 189 -0.61 28.22 -6.39
CA PHE A 189 -0.10 29.04 -5.28
C PHE A 189 1.42 28.95 -5.12
N PHE A 190 2.02 29.95 -4.48
CA PHE A 190 3.46 29.99 -4.21
C PHE A 190 3.80 29.43 -2.83
N ILE A 191 4.98 28.82 -2.72
CA ILE A 191 5.57 28.38 -1.46
C ILE A 191 6.90 29.10 -1.20
N THR A 192 7.60 28.70 -0.14
CA THR A 192 8.94 29.20 0.22
C THR A 192 9.85 29.27 -1.00
N SER A 193 10.46 30.45 -1.20
CA SER A 193 11.39 30.70 -2.30
C SER A 193 12.82 30.34 -1.91
N VAL A 194 13.64 29.94 -2.89
CA VAL A 194 15.09 29.76 -2.76
C VAL A 194 15.81 30.76 -3.67
N PRO A 195 16.08 32.00 -3.19
CA PRO A 195 16.57 33.08 -4.04
C PRO A 195 17.95 32.83 -4.64
N ASP A 196 18.79 32.05 -3.98
CA ASP A 196 20.07 31.60 -4.56
C ASP A 196 19.78 30.58 -5.66
N THR A 197 19.91 31.03 -6.91
CA THR A 197 19.57 30.26 -8.11
C THR A 197 20.58 29.16 -8.43
N ASN A 198 21.71 29.08 -7.71
CA ASN A 198 22.61 27.94 -7.75
C ASN A 198 21.98 26.68 -7.14
N TRP A 199 20.99 26.84 -6.25
CA TRP A 199 20.16 25.74 -5.80
C TRP A 199 19.21 25.30 -6.90
N LYS A 200 19.33 24.04 -7.31
CA LYS A 200 18.43 23.34 -8.24
C LYS A 200 17.66 22.28 -7.48
N MET A 201 16.35 22.19 -7.73
CA MET A 201 15.56 21.05 -7.26
C MET A 201 15.91 19.86 -8.17
N VAL A 202 16.33 18.76 -7.56
CA VAL A 202 16.86 17.59 -8.28
C VAL A 202 15.96 16.37 -8.17
N GLY A 203 14.97 16.38 -7.28
CA GLY A 203 14.13 15.22 -7.00
C GLY A 203 13.16 15.46 -5.86
N SER A 204 12.27 14.50 -5.67
CA SER A 204 11.48 14.35 -4.46
C SER A 204 11.45 12.89 -4.04
N GLY A 205 11.07 12.63 -2.79
CA GLY A 205 10.92 11.28 -2.23
C GLY A 205 10.47 11.38 -0.77
N ASP A 206 9.92 10.30 -0.22
CA ASP A 206 9.52 10.25 1.19
C ASP A 206 10.73 9.85 2.05
N PHE A 207 11.40 10.80 2.71
CA PHE A 207 12.62 10.52 3.48
C PHE A 207 12.35 10.21 4.95
N ASN A 208 11.10 10.22 5.40
CA ASN A 208 10.71 10.03 6.80
C ASN A 208 9.58 9.01 7.04
N ALA A 209 9.13 8.34 5.99
CA ALA A 209 8.04 7.38 5.97
C ALA A 209 6.68 7.98 6.37
N ASP A 210 6.51 9.30 6.23
CA ASP A 210 5.22 9.98 6.50
C ASP A 210 4.29 10.01 5.29
N ARG A 211 4.75 9.48 4.15
CA ARG A 211 4.08 9.40 2.84
C ARG A 211 3.86 10.72 2.12
N ASN A 212 4.38 11.84 2.63
CA ASN A 212 4.47 13.07 1.84
C ASN A 212 5.80 13.07 1.08
N PRO A 213 5.79 13.43 -0.21
CA PRO A 213 7.04 13.68 -0.92
C PRO A 213 7.79 14.89 -0.36
N ASP A 214 9.04 14.69 0.07
CA ASP A 214 9.97 15.76 0.43
C ASP A 214 10.76 16.23 -0.80
N LEU A 215 11.19 17.50 -0.82
CA LEU A 215 11.92 18.06 -1.98
C LEU A 215 13.42 18.01 -1.78
N VAL A 216 14.18 17.51 -2.76
CA VAL A 216 15.65 17.47 -2.70
C VAL A 216 16.25 18.57 -3.56
N TRP A 217 17.18 19.29 -2.95
CA TRP A 217 17.85 20.46 -3.48
C TRP A 217 19.35 20.25 -3.55
N ARG A 218 19.96 20.78 -4.60
CA ARG A 218 21.40 20.71 -4.83
C ARG A 218 21.96 22.07 -5.21
N ASN A 219 22.96 22.55 -4.47
CA ASN A 219 23.68 23.76 -4.84
C ASN A 219 24.83 23.42 -5.78
N ASN A 220 24.72 23.83 -7.04
CA ASN A 220 25.71 23.52 -8.07
C ASN A 220 27.02 24.31 -7.93
N GLN A 221 27.07 25.33 -7.07
CA GLN A 221 28.28 26.12 -6.83
C GLN A 221 29.06 25.60 -5.61
N THR A 222 28.37 25.35 -4.49
CA THR A 222 29.02 24.94 -3.22
C THR A 222 29.15 23.43 -3.08
N GLY A 223 28.35 22.69 -3.82
CA GLY A 223 28.24 21.27 -3.65
C GLY A 223 27.55 20.85 -2.34
N GLN A 224 26.61 21.66 -1.84
CA GLN A 224 25.73 21.29 -0.73
C GLN A 224 24.44 20.62 -1.23
N THR A 225 23.92 19.65 -0.47
CA THR A 225 22.62 19.00 -0.72
C THR A 225 21.70 19.25 0.47
N ALA A 226 20.44 19.55 0.21
CA ALA A 226 19.42 19.76 1.23
C ALA A 226 18.15 18.99 0.89
N ILE A 227 17.49 18.43 1.90
CA ILE A 227 16.13 17.91 1.82
C ILE A 227 15.24 18.96 2.48
N TRP A 228 14.21 19.39 1.78
CA TRP A 228 13.10 20.13 2.35
C TRP A 228 12.08 19.13 2.81
N GLN A 229 11.96 18.99 4.13
CA GLN A 229 10.86 18.26 4.70
C GLN A 229 9.56 18.99 4.35
N MET A 230 8.63 18.26 3.76
CA MET A 230 7.33 18.78 3.35
C MET A 230 6.26 18.28 4.32
N ASN A 231 5.19 19.06 4.46
CA ASN A 231 3.96 18.65 5.12
C ASN A 231 2.81 18.96 4.16
N GLY A 232 2.43 17.97 3.37
CA GLY A 232 1.64 18.21 2.17
C GLY A 232 2.40 19.10 1.16
N MET A 233 1.67 19.99 0.47
CA MET A 233 2.26 21.03 -0.39
C MET A 233 2.90 22.22 0.36
N SER A 234 3.23 22.07 1.65
CA SER A 234 3.85 23.15 2.45
C SER A 234 5.26 22.78 2.90
N PHE A 235 6.17 23.75 2.85
CA PHE A 235 7.53 23.61 3.37
C PHE A 235 7.51 23.65 4.90
N ASP A 236 8.12 22.66 5.55
CA ASP A 236 8.30 22.62 7.01
C ASP A 236 9.70 23.12 7.41
N ARG A 237 10.76 22.42 6.98
CA ARG A 237 12.14 22.77 7.32
C ARG A 237 13.17 22.21 6.34
N ASP A 238 14.37 22.75 6.35
CA ASP A 238 15.53 22.21 5.64
C ASP A 238 16.37 21.27 6.52
N ILE A 239 16.83 20.19 5.90
CA ILE A 239 17.83 19.26 6.46
C ILE A 239 18.99 19.18 5.48
N TYR A 240 20.20 19.48 5.95
CA TYR A 240 21.41 19.43 5.13
C TYR A 240 22.09 18.08 5.20
N LEU A 241 22.39 17.51 4.02
CA LEU A 241 23.19 16.31 3.86
C LEU A 241 24.68 16.64 3.68
N PRO A 242 25.60 15.66 3.79
CA PRO A 242 27.03 15.88 3.57
C PRO A 242 27.34 16.57 2.23
N PHE A 243 28.42 17.36 2.21
CA PHE A 243 28.85 18.06 1.01
C PHE A 243 29.49 17.10 0.00
N VAL A 244 29.14 17.29 -1.26
CA VAL A 244 29.82 16.66 -2.42
C VAL A 244 30.44 17.78 -3.23
N VAL A 245 31.65 18.21 -2.88
CA VAL A 245 32.27 19.40 -3.53
C VAL A 245 32.69 19.16 -4.98
N ASP A 246 32.82 17.88 -5.38
CA ASP A 246 33.13 17.51 -6.75
C ASP A 246 31.86 17.66 -7.62
N SER A 247 31.82 18.76 -8.39
CA SER A 247 30.70 19.12 -9.25
C SER A 247 30.48 18.15 -10.42
N SER A 248 31.35 17.15 -10.61
CA SER A 248 31.08 16.07 -11.56
C SER A 248 30.03 15.07 -11.08
N TRP A 249 29.70 15.07 -9.79
CA TRP A 249 28.68 14.19 -9.23
C TRP A 249 27.30 14.85 -9.30
N GLU A 250 26.37 14.13 -9.90
CA GLU A 250 24.98 14.54 -10.08
C GLU A 250 24.07 13.52 -9.39
N ILE A 251 23.00 14.01 -8.75
CA ILE A 251 21.93 13.14 -8.25
C ILE A 251 21.12 12.71 -9.47
N LYS A 252 21.02 11.39 -9.68
CA LYS A 252 20.33 10.77 -10.82
C LYS A 252 19.06 10.05 -10.43
N GLY A 253 18.89 9.69 -9.16
CA GLY A 253 17.72 8.98 -8.70
C GLY A 253 17.46 9.22 -7.22
N ILE A 254 16.18 9.24 -6.87
CA ILE A 254 15.67 9.32 -5.51
C ILE A 254 14.55 8.29 -5.43
N ASN A 255 14.76 7.24 -4.64
CA ASN A 255 13.77 6.19 -4.41
C ASN A 255 14.19 5.33 -3.22
N ASP A 256 13.26 4.57 -2.65
CA ASP A 256 13.54 3.56 -1.63
C ASP A 256 14.22 2.33 -2.29
N TYR A 257 15.53 2.43 -2.53
CA TYR A 257 16.30 1.39 -3.22
C TYR A 257 16.57 0.17 -2.34
N ASN A 258 16.63 0.35 -1.01
CA ASN A 258 16.88 -0.72 -0.05
C ASN A 258 15.59 -1.33 0.55
N GLN A 259 14.42 -0.76 0.23
CA GLN A 259 13.09 -1.15 0.69
C GLN A 259 12.91 -1.01 2.21
N ASP A 260 13.56 -0.01 2.82
CA ASP A 260 13.46 0.28 4.25
C ASP A 260 12.29 1.20 4.62
N GLY A 261 11.54 1.68 3.62
CA GLY A 261 10.40 2.58 3.79
C GLY A 261 10.76 4.06 3.70
N THR A 262 12.02 4.41 3.48
CA THR A 262 12.49 5.79 3.27
C THR A 262 13.26 5.92 1.95
N ALA A 263 13.19 7.10 1.33
CA ALA A 263 13.87 7.37 0.08
C ALA A 263 15.39 7.50 0.28
N ASP A 264 16.13 6.93 -0.66
CA ASP A 264 17.58 7.00 -0.76
C ASP A 264 18.03 7.86 -1.94
N ILE A 265 19.33 8.16 -2.05
CA ILE A 265 19.88 9.00 -3.12
C ILE A 265 20.92 8.25 -3.95
N LEU A 266 20.70 8.20 -5.27
CA LEU A 266 21.64 7.67 -6.25
C LEU A 266 22.40 8.80 -6.94
N TRP A 267 23.72 8.74 -6.86
CA TRP A 267 24.66 9.69 -7.46
C TRP A 267 25.40 9.05 -8.63
N GLN A 268 25.65 9.85 -9.67
CA GLN A 268 26.52 9.48 -10.79
C GLN A 268 27.57 10.52 -11.09
N GLN A 269 28.81 10.08 -11.30
CA GLN A 269 29.89 10.91 -11.81
C GLN A 269 29.80 11.05 -13.34
N ALA A 270 29.62 12.28 -13.82
CA ALA A 270 29.36 12.59 -15.23
C ALA A 270 30.44 12.07 -16.20
N GLN A 271 31.74 12.17 -15.87
CA GLN A 271 32.80 11.81 -16.83
C GLN A 271 33.11 10.31 -16.84
N THR A 272 32.95 9.62 -15.71
CA THR A 272 33.37 8.21 -15.60
C THR A 272 32.20 7.22 -15.54
N GLY A 273 30.97 7.71 -15.31
CA GLY A 273 29.81 6.86 -15.03
C GLY A 273 29.92 6.08 -13.71
N LYS A 274 30.76 6.54 -12.77
CA LYS A 274 30.82 5.93 -11.43
C LYS A 274 29.52 6.21 -10.71
N LEU A 275 29.05 5.25 -9.93
CA LEU A 275 27.82 5.37 -9.16
C LEU A 275 28.10 5.24 -7.68
N GLU A 276 27.45 6.11 -6.91
CA GLU A 276 27.43 6.08 -5.45
C GLU A 276 25.98 6.09 -4.98
N TYR A 277 25.68 5.17 -4.07
CA TYR A 277 24.38 5.03 -3.44
C TYR A 277 24.48 5.56 -2.01
N TRP A 278 23.61 6.48 -1.64
CA TRP A 278 23.52 7.03 -0.29
C TRP A 278 22.28 6.47 0.38
N GLU A 279 22.51 5.76 1.48
CA GLU A 279 21.45 5.27 2.36
C GLU A 279 21.03 6.42 3.28
N ILE A 280 19.76 6.81 3.21
CA ILE A 280 19.18 7.87 4.04
C ILE A 280 18.07 7.25 4.87
N ASN A 281 18.11 7.44 6.19
CA ASN A 281 17.05 6.98 7.07
C ASN A 281 16.54 8.16 7.89
N ARG A 282 15.25 8.49 7.75
CA ARG A 282 14.61 9.60 8.49
C ARG A 282 15.38 10.91 8.37
N PHE A 283 15.71 11.28 7.14
CA PHE A 283 16.55 12.42 6.75
C PHE A 283 18.03 12.35 7.13
N GLU A 284 18.48 11.32 7.85
CA GLU A 284 19.87 11.19 8.26
C GLU A 284 20.66 10.34 7.26
N PHE A 285 21.75 10.90 6.75
CA PHE A 285 22.72 10.15 5.96
C PHE A 285 23.37 9.07 6.82
N GLN A 286 23.20 7.81 6.42
CA GLN A 286 23.75 6.67 7.12
C GLN A 286 25.13 6.29 6.55
N ARG A 287 25.19 6.04 5.24
CA ARG A 287 26.42 5.64 4.56
C ARG A 287 26.36 5.88 3.05
N SER A 288 27.54 5.90 2.43
CA SER A 288 27.71 5.86 0.97
C SER A 288 28.34 4.53 0.55
N THR A 289 27.75 3.89 -0.46
CA THR A 289 28.23 2.64 -1.07
C THR A 289 28.58 2.89 -2.54
N LYS A 290 29.79 2.55 -2.95
CA LYS A 290 30.20 2.57 -4.35
C LYS A 290 29.63 1.35 -5.06
N LEU A 291 28.90 1.57 -6.13
CA LEU A 291 28.37 0.50 -6.99
C LEU A 291 29.38 0.16 -8.10
N GLU A 292 29.23 -1.01 -8.71
CA GLU A 292 30.06 -1.41 -9.86
C GLU A 292 30.00 -0.34 -10.96
N THR A 293 31.16 -0.05 -11.57
CA THR A 293 31.30 1.06 -12.52
C THR A 293 30.45 0.87 -13.76
N PHE A 294 29.57 1.83 -13.98
CA PHE A 294 28.76 1.95 -15.18
C PHE A 294 29.50 2.77 -16.25
N SER A 295 30.69 2.26 -16.63
CA SER A 295 31.64 2.99 -17.47
C SER A 295 31.06 3.26 -18.87
N GLY A 296 30.97 4.55 -19.22
CA GLY A 296 30.52 5.00 -20.54
C GLY A 296 29.01 5.21 -20.69
N TRP A 297 28.22 5.05 -19.61
CA TRP A 297 26.76 5.20 -19.61
C TRP A 297 26.28 6.27 -18.60
N GLN A 298 25.28 7.11 -18.95
CA GLN A 298 24.68 8.13 -18.05
C GLN A 298 23.27 7.66 -17.85
N ILE A 299 22.86 7.64 -16.59
CA ILE A 299 21.45 7.56 -16.27
C ILE A 299 20.81 8.81 -16.86
N GLN A 300 19.85 8.59 -17.77
CA GLN A 300 19.01 9.66 -18.24
C GLN A 300 18.16 10.07 -17.04
N SER A 301 18.22 11.35 -16.66
CA SER A 301 17.45 11.88 -15.54
C SER A 301 15.96 11.92 -15.92
N PHE A 302 15.33 10.75 -15.94
CA PHE A 302 13.91 10.61 -15.88
C PHE A 302 13.61 10.18 -14.46
N LYS A 303 13.23 11.17 -13.66
CA LYS A 303 12.41 10.88 -12.49
C LYS A 303 11.19 10.18 -13.05
N GLN A 304 10.97 8.92 -12.73
CA GLN A 304 9.61 8.38 -12.84
C GLN A 304 8.77 9.31 -11.97
N SER A 305 7.98 10.17 -12.62
CA SER A 305 6.92 10.87 -11.93
C SER A 305 6.02 9.80 -11.35
N GLU A 306 5.91 9.90 -10.04
CA GLU A 306 4.97 9.26 -9.15
C GLU A 306 5.16 7.82 -8.71
N PHE A 307 5.33 7.73 -7.39
CA PHE A 307 4.61 6.80 -6.53
C PHE A 307 3.10 6.88 -6.86
N THR A 308 2.69 6.35 -8.01
CA THR A 308 1.37 5.78 -8.13
C THR A 308 1.28 4.76 -7.01
N THR A 309 0.30 4.96 -6.13
CA THR A 309 -0.18 4.04 -5.08
C THR A 309 0.66 2.77 -5.00
N LYS A 310 1.53 2.66 -3.98
CA LYS A 310 2.31 1.44 -3.68
C LYS A 310 1.45 0.23 -4.05
N GLN A 311 1.70 -0.38 -5.20
CA GLN A 311 1.15 -1.70 -5.49
C GLN A 311 1.79 -2.56 -4.40
N PRO A 312 1.01 -3.03 -3.42
CA PRO A 312 1.60 -3.60 -2.24
C PRO A 312 2.39 -4.83 -2.69
N ILE A 313 3.70 -4.82 -2.45
CA ILE A 313 4.60 -5.86 -2.98
C ILE A 313 4.27 -7.17 -2.27
N TYR A 314 3.74 -8.12 -3.03
CA TYR A 314 3.38 -9.41 -2.49
C TYR A 314 4.62 -10.31 -2.33
N ASN A 315 4.88 -10.75 -1.11
CA ASN A 315 5.93 -11.71 -0.79
C ASN A 315 5.32 -13.10 -0.50
N SER A 316 5.95 -14.17 -0.97
CA SER A 316 5.43 -15.53 -0.81
C SER A 316 5.51 -16.10 0.61
N ASN A 317 6.25 -15.43 1.50
CA ASN A 317 6.29 -15.75 2.93
C ASN A 317 5.32 -14.88 3.74
N SER A 318 5.35 -13.57 3.53
CA SER A 318 4.68 -12.59 4.38
C SER A 318 3.42 -11.96 3.79
N GLY A 319 3.07 -12.30 2.55
CA GLY A 319 2.01 -11.64 1.79
C GLY A 319 2.32 -10.16 1.62
N TYR A 320 1.36 -9.30 1.94
CA TYR A 320 1.50 -7.86 1.77
C TYR A 320 2.22 -7.16 2.93
N GLY A 321 2.49 -7.84 4.06
CA GLY A 321 3.20 -7.27 5.21
C GLY A 321 2.30 -6.89 6.39
N ILE A 322 2.85 -6.11 7.33
CA ILE A 322 2.17 -5.74 8.58
C ILE A 322 1.20 -4.59 8.31
N VAL A 323 -0.05 -4.71 8.78
CA VAL A 323 -1.07 -3.66 8.57
C VAL A 323 -0.76 -2.40 9.39
N ASN A 324 -0.93 -1.23 8.79
CA ASN A 324 -0.96 0.05 9.50
C ASN A 324 -2.42 0.55 9.57
N ALA A 325 -3.01 0.52 10.77
CA ALA A 325 -4.40 0.90 11.01
C ALA A 325 -4.65 2.40 10.76
N ALA A 326 -3.70 3.27 11.11
CA ALA A 326 -3.80 4.71 10.88
C ALA A 326 -3.97 5.03 9.39
N VAL A 327 -3.15 4.37 8.56
CA VAL A 327 -3.23 4.47 7.10
C VAL A 327 -4.54 3.87 6.59
N ALA A 328 -4.88 2.65 7.02
CA ALA A 328 -6.06 1.95 6.55
C ALA A 328 -7.32 2.78 6.79
N VAL A 329 -7.51 3.30 8.00
CA VAL A 329 -8.69 4.08 8.38
C VAL A 329 -8.69 5.44 7.70
N ALA A 330 -7.54 6.12 7.58
CA ALA A 330 -7.45 7.39 6.85
C ALA A 330 -7.86 7.24 5.36
N ALA A 331 -7.41 6.17 4.71
CA ALA A 331 -7.78 5.88 3.32
C ALA A 331 -9.30 5.69 3.13
N THR A 332 -10.01 5.12 4.11
CA THR A 332 -11.47 4.93 4.03
C THR A 332 -12.26 6.24 3.93
N ILE A 333 -11.68 7.33 4.41
CA ILE A 333 -12.25 8.67 4.43
C ILE A 333 -11.47 9.64 3.54
N GLN A 334 -10.62 9.12 2.65
CA GLN A 334 -9.81 9.88 1.70
C GLN A 334 -8.99 10.98 2.40
N GLN A 335 -8.34 10.62 3.50
CA GLN A 335 -7.43 11.50 4.23
C GLN A 335 -6.01 10.95 4.20
N ALA A 336 -5.08 11.88 4.34
CA ALA A 336 -3.71 11.59 4.74
C ALA A 336 -3.64 10.68 5.99
N PRO A 337 -2.67 9.74 6.05
CA PRO A 337 -2.34 8.97 7.24
C PRO A 337 -2.35 9.81 8.53
N PHE A 338 -2.90 9.23 9.60
CA PHE A 338 -3.00 9.95 10.86
C PHE A 338 -1.63 10.14 11.52
N ALA A 339 -1.45 11.31 12.13
CA ALA A 339 -0.22 11.65 12.85
C ALA A 339 0.06 10.65 13.98
N GLN A 340 1.33 10.29 14.13
CA GLN A 340 1.81 9.31 15.10
C GLN A 340 1.43 9.67 16.54
N VAL A 341 1.05 8.64 17.31
CA VAL A 341 0.68 8.76 18.72
C VAL A 341 1.43 7.66 19.47
N SER A 342 2.30 8.04 20.40
CA SER A 342 3.04 7.08 21.20
C SER A 342 2.11 6.32 22.15
N ASP A 343 2.18 4.98 22.13
CA ASP A 343 1.55 4.12 23.12
C ASP A 343 2.58 3.16 23.74
N THR A 344 2.30 2.70 24.95
CA THR A 344 3.15 1.78 25.70
C THR A 344 2.88 0.31 25.36
N THR A 345 1.74 0.03 24.73
CA THR A 345 1.34 -1.33 24.33
C THR A 345 1.89 -1.64 22.94
N TRP A 346 2.89 -2.52 22.87
CA TRP A 346 3.61 -2.78 21.62
C TRP A 346 2.72 -3.30 20.48
N THR A 347 1.64 -4.02 20.77
CA THR A 347 0.79 -4.64 19.75
C THR A 347 -0.07 -3.61 19.02
N THR A 348 -0.67 -2.67 19.75
CA THR A 348 -1.47 -1.58 19.20
C THR A 348 -0.58 -0.51 18.57
N ASP A 349 0.59 -0.24 19.16
CA ASP A 349 1.61 0.68 18.64
C ASP A 349 2.21 0.17 17.31
N LEU A 350 2.56 -1.13 17.22
CA LEU A 350 3.07 -1.74 15.97
C LEU A 350 2.08 -1.62 14.80
N LEU A 351 0.79 -1.58 15.10
CA LEU A 351 -0.28 -1.46 14.11
C LEU A 351 -0.77 -0.02 13.94
N ASN A 352 -0.22 0.96 14.64
CA ASN A 352 -0.68 2.36 14.64
C ASN A 352 -2.19 2.52 14.93
N VAL A 353 -2.69 1.75 15.90
CA VAL A 353 -4.07 1.84 16.38
C VAL A 353 -4.32 3.10 17.24
N PRO A 354 -3.39 3.55 18.12
CA PRO A 354 -3.59 4.75 18.94
C PRO A 354 -3.91 6.02 18.13
N GLU A 355 -3.34 6.16 16.95
CA GLU A 355 -3.58 7.25 16.01
C GLU A 355 -5.03 7.27 15.52
N VAL A 356 -5.60 6.09 15.29
CA VAL A 356 -7.02 5.92 14.92
C VAL A 356 -7.93 6.33 16.07
N TRP A 357 -7.59 5.91 17.29
CA TRP A 357 -8.33 6.32 18.50
C TRP A 357 -8.28 7.82 18.74
N ALA A 358 -7.14 8.47 18.46
CA ALA A 358 -6.99 9.91 18.57
C ALA A 358 -7.91 10.69 17.60
N ARG A 359 -8.35 10.05 16.51
CA ARG A 359 -9.36 10.58 15.59
C ARG A 359 -10.81 10.27 15.99
N GLY A 360 -11.01 9.53 17.09
CA GLY A 360 -12.33 9.18 17.61
C GLY A 360 -12.97 7.96 16.97
N TYR A 361 -12.24 7.21 16.14
CA TYR A 361 -12.71 5.93 15.62
C TYR A 361 -12.35 4.81 16.59
N THR A 362 -13.38 4.14 17.11
CA THR A 362 -13.24 3.17 18.23
C THR A 362 -13.96 1.86 17.96
N GLY A 363 -14.55 1.71 16.76
CA GLY A 363 -15.36 0.55 16.37
C GLY A 363 -16.83 0.69 16.75
N GLN A 364 -17.23 1.85 17.27
CA GLN A 364 -18.59 2.12 17.71
C GLN A 364 -19.62 1.81 16.61
N GLY A 365 -20.66 1.05 16.99
CA GLY A 365 -21.76 0.70 16.09
C GLY A 365 -21.45 -0.44 15.12
N ILE A 366 -20.29 -1.08 15.22
CA ILE A 366 -19.92 -2.24 14.40
C ILE A 366 -20.02 -3.51 15.23
N THR A 367 -20.85 -4.44 14.76
CA THR A 367 -20.95 -5.80 15.34
C THR A 367 -19.96 -6.74 14.67
N ILE A 368 -19.18 -7.44 15.48
CA ILE A 368 -18.16 -8.41 15.07
C ILE A 368 -18.55 -9.78 15.62
N ALA A 369 -18.79 -10.75 14.74
CA ALA A 369 -19.05 -12.12 15.15
C ALA A 369 -17.74 -12.85 15.44
N VAL A 370 -17.66 -13.48 16.61
CA VAL A 370 -16.55 -14.35 17.01
C VAL A 370 -17.05 -15.78 17.02
N ILE A 371 -16.78 -16.51 15.93
CA ILE A 371 -17.15 -17.92 15.80
C ILE A 371 -16.01 -18.75 16.39
N ASP A 372 -16.19 -19.22 17.63
CA ASP A 372 -15.10 -19.81 18.43
C ASP A 372 -15.63 -20.74 19.56
N SER A 373 -14.96 -20.75 20.72
CA SER A 373 -15.24 -21.59 21.88
C SER A 373 -16.31 -21.05 22.82
N GLY A 374 -16.94 -19.92 22.48
CA GLY A 374 -17.78 -19.14 23.38
C GLY A 374 -17.00 -18.06 24.13
N ILE A 375 -17.70 -17.25 24.92
CA ILE A 375 -17.15 -16.09 25.62
C ILE A 375 -17.62 -16.09 27.08
N ASP A 376 -16.76 -15.64 28.00
CA ASP A 376 -17.18 -15.31 29.36
C ASP A 376 -18.00 -14.01 29.35
N LEU A 377 -19.33 -14.13 29.31
CA LEU A 377 -20.27 -13.00 29.33
C LEU A 377 -20.16 -12.13 30.60
N SER A 378 -19.57 -12.66 31.67
CA SER A 378 -19.41 -11.97 32.94
C SER A 378 -18.06 -11.26 33.10
N HIS A 379 -17.17 -11.38 32.12
CA HIS A 379 -15.86 -10.76 32.18
C HIS A 379 -15.99 -9.23 32.21
N SER A 380 -15.45 -8.58 33.25
CA SER A 380 -15.65 -7.15 33.50
C SER A 380 -15.15 -6.26 32.36
N ASP A 381 -14.15 -6.74 31.63
CA ASP A 381 -13.54 -6.07 30.48
C ASP A 381 -14.23 -6.32 29.13
N LEU A 382 -15.27 -7.16 29.09
CA LEU A 382 -15.97 -7.52 27.85
C LEU A 382 -17.49 -7.33 27.95
N SER A 383 -18.03 -7.35 29.18
CA SER A 383 -19.48 -7.34 29.42
C SER A 383 -20.21 -6.13 28.80
N SER A 384 -19.54 -4.99 28.65
CA SER A 384 -20.15 -3.81 28.00
C SER A 384 -20.11 -3.85 26.47
N SER A 385 -19.24 -4.70 25.92
CA SER A 385 -19.01 -4.89 24.49
C SER A 385 -19.79 -6.11 23.94
N LEU A 386 -20.76 -6.67 24.66
CA LEU A 386 -21.57 -7.80 24.18
C LEU A 386 -22.68 -7.33 23.23
N TRP A 387 -22.80 -7.99 22.07
CA TRP A 387 -23.98 -7.85 21.22
C TRP A 387 -25.22 -8.37 21.97
N THR A 388 -26.34 -7.70 21.75
CA THR A 388 -27.64 -8.11 22.30
C THR A 388 -28.66 -8.16 21.17
N ASN A 389 -29.34 -9.31 21.01
CA ASN A 389 -30.46 -9.43 20.08
C ASN A 389 -31.64 -8.62 20.59
N ALA A 390 -31.79 -7.40 20.08
CA ALA A 390 -32.88 -6.50 20.49
C ALA A 390 -34.27 -6.99 20.06
N ARG A 391 -34.35 -8.08 19.27
CA ARG A 391 -35.60 -8.67 18.81
C ARG A 391 -36.09 -9.83 19.69
N GLU A 392 -35.30 -10.25 20.68
CA GLU A 392 -35.62 -11.33 21.62
C GLU A 392 -36.03 -10.80 23.01
N ILE A 393 -36.94 -11.52 23.68
CA ILE A 393 -37.32 -11.27 25.07
C ILE A 393 -36.64 -12.31 25.96
N SER A 394 -35.62 -11.88 26.69
CA SER A 394 -34.79 -12.77 27.51
C SER A 394 -35.56 -13.72 28.43
N GLY A 395 -35.38 -15.02 28.18
CA GLY A 395 -35.76 -16.10 29.07
C GLY A 395 -37.24 -16.48 29.01
N ASN A 396 -37.93 -16.14 27.92
CA ASN A 396 -39.34 -16.51 27.73
C ASN A 396 -39.50 -17.90 27.09
N GLY A 397 -38.42 -18.52 26.59
CA GLY A 397 -38.44 -19.82 25.94
C GLY A 397 -39.02 -19.80 24.52
N ILE A 398 -39.09 -18.64 23.88
CA ILE A 398 -39.69 -18.42 22.56
C ILE A 398 -38.61 -17.86 21.63
N ASP A 399 -38.69 -18.22 20.35
CA ASP A 399 -37.96 -17.57 19.26
C ASP A 399 -38.83 -16.39 18.77
N ASP A 400 -38.62 -15.22 19.37
CA ASP A 400 -39.47 -14.04 19.18
C ASP A 400 -39.24 -13.40 17.82
N ASP A 401 -38.00 -13.42 17.32
CA ASP A 401 -37.63 -12.84 16.04
C ASP A 401 -37.79 -13.82 14.85
N ARG A 402 -38.10 -15.10 15.15
CA ARG A 402 -38.36 -16.20 14.22
C ARG A 402 -37.15 -16.51 13.33
N ASN A 403 -35.95 -16.30 13.85
CA ASN A 403 -34.71 -16.62 13.17
C ASN A 403 -34.33 -18.12 13.28
N GLY A 404 -35.06 -18.90 14.08
CA GLY A 404 -34.84 -20.32 14.33
C GLY A 404 -34.07 -20.62 15.63
N PHE A 405 -33.75 -19.62 16.44
CA PHE A 405 -32.85 -19.70 17.59
C PHE A 405 -33.50 -19.09 18.84
N VAL A 406 -34.08 -19.96 19.68
CA VAL A 406 -34.82 -19.56 20.89
C VAL A 406 -33.93 -18.82 21.89
N ASP A 407 -34.34 -17.62 22.32
CA ASP A 407 -33.64 -16.84 23.35
C ASP A 407 -32.15 -16.59 23.04
N ASP A 408 -31.76 -16.37 21.78
CA ASP A 408 -30.37 -16.12 21.35
C ASP A 408 -29.86 -14.71 21.71
N ILE A 409 -30.11 -14.28 22.95
CA ILE A 409 -29.92 -12.93 23.47
C ILE A 409 -28.54 -12.35 23.20
N HIS A 410 -27.48 -13.14 23.39
CA HIS A 410 -26.10 -12.70 23.14
C HIS A 410 -25.45 -13.44 21.97
N GLY A 411 -26.13 -14.41 21.37
CA GLY A 411 -25.59 -15.29 20.35
C GLY A 411 -26.08 -16.72 20.49
N TRP A 412 -25.48 -17.63 19.72
CA TRP A 412 -25.92 -19.02 19.66
C TRP A 412 -24.78 -20.04 19.82
N ASN A 413 -25.10 -21.16 20.45
CA ASN A 413 -24.22 -22.31 20.57
C ASN A 413 -24.68 -23.44 19.64
N PHE A 414 -24.01 -23.53 18.50
CA PHE A 414 -24.24 -24.58 17.50
C PHE A 414 -23.74 -25.97 17.94
N SER A 415 -22.89 -26.05 18.97
CA SER A 415 -22.41 -27.33 19.50
C SER A 415 -23.43 -28.03 20.38
N LEU A 416 -24.23 -27.27 21.14
CA LEU A 416 -25.28 -27.79 22.03
C LEU A 416 -26.69 -27.48 21.53
N ASN A 417 -26.82 -26.72 20.44
CA ASN A 417 -28.07 -26.24 19.87
C ASN A 417 -28.94 -25.52 20.90
N ASN A 418 -28.36 -24.53 21.57
CA ASN A 418 -29.03 -23.68 22.57
C ASN A 418 -28.39 -22.27 22.62
N ASN A 419 -28.90 -21.41 23.49
CA ASN A 419 -28.41 -20.04 23.70
C ASN A 419 -27.25 -19.94 24.71
N ASP A 420 -26.68 -21.06 25.17
CA ASP A 420 -25.56 -21.06 26.11
C ASP A 420 -24.21 -20.87 25.39
N VAL A 421 -23.82 -19.62 25.20
CA VAL A 421 -22.53 -19.23 24.59
C VAL A 421 -21.36 -19.20 25.58
N SER A 422 -21.53 -19.78 26.78
CA SER A 422 -20.45 -19.87 27.78
C SER A 422 -19.20 -20.56 27.20
N PRO A 423 -17.99 -20.20 27.65
CA PRO A 423 -16.77 -20.67 27.02
C PRO A 423 -16.51 -22.14 27.34
N SER A 424 -16.28 -22.96 26.32
CA SER A 424 -15.77 -24.34 26.46
C SER A 424 -14.26 -24.41 26.69
N SER A 425 -13.56 -23.33 26.34
CA SER A 425 -12.13 -23.11 26.53
C SER A 425 -11.87 -21.60 26.61
N ALA A 426 -10.68 -21.20 27.07
CA ALA A 426 -10.31 -19.79 27.18
C ALA A 426 -10.12 -19.07 25.82
N HIS A 427 -10.07 -19.80 24.71
CA HIS A 427 -9.66 -19.27 23.41
C HIS A 427 -10.58 -18.16 22.88
N GLY A 428 -11.90 -18.38 22.80
CA GLY A 428 -12.86 -17.39 22.32
C GLY A 428 -12.90 -16.13 23.19
N THR A 429 -12.74 -16.27 24.50
CA THR A 429 -12.62 -15.11 25.41
C THR A 429 -11.34 -14.32 25.13
N ALA A 430 -10.22 -14.98 24.87
CA ALA A 430 -8.96 -14.32 24.51
C ALA A 430 -9.02 -13.64 23.14
N VAL A 431 -9.69 -14.25 22.15
CA VAL A 431 -9.92 -13.65 20.83
C VAL A 431 -10.79 -12.39 20.97
N SER A 432 -11.90 -12.46 21.72
CA SER A 432 -12.78 -11.31 21.96
C SER A 432 -12.08 -10.16 22.68
N GLY A 433 -11.20 -10.45 23.65
CA GLY A 433 -10.39 -9.44 24.34
C GLY A 433 -9.52 -8.60 23.41
N ILE A 434 -8.83 -9.24 22.46
CA ILE A 434 -7.99 -8.55 21.48
C ILE A 434 -8.83 -7.59 20.60
N ILE A 435 -10.06 -7.99 20.28
CA ILE A 435 -10.96 -7.20 19.44
C ILE A 435 -11.52 -6.01 20.21
N ALA A 436 -12.15 -6.26 21.37
CA ALA A 436 -13.05 -5.29 22.00
C ALA A 436 -13.00 -5.31 23.54
N ALA A 437 -11.85 -5.63 24.16
CA ALA A 437 -11.70 -5.34 25.58
C ALA A 437 -11.87 -3.83 25.84
N ASP A 438 -12.63 -3.50 26.88
CA ASP A 438 -13.05 -2.14 27.18
C ASP A 438 -11.86 -1.24 27.52
N ARG A 439 -11.92 0.04 27.10
CA ARG A 439 -10.92 1.04 27.50
C ARG A 439 -11.28 1.66 28.85
N ASN A 440 -11.14 0.90 29.94
CA ASN A 440 -11.67 1.22 31.28
C ASN A 440 -10.59 1.32 32.39
N ASN A 441 -9.30 1.29 32.04
CA ASN A 441 -8.14 1.20 32.97
C ASN A 441 -8.04 -0.11 33.78
N ILE A 442 -8.71 -1.16 33.34
CA ILE A 442 -8.58 -2.53 33.85
C ILE A 442 -8.01 -3.37 32.71
N GLY A 443 -7.13 -4.33 33.04
CA GLY A 443 -6.75 -5.34 32.06
C GLY A 443 -6.03 -4.82 30.82
N ILE A 444 -6.64 -5.08 29.66
CA ILE A 444 -6.14 -4.74 28.33
C ILE A 444 -7.14 -3.86 27.59
N THR A 445 -6.74 -3.25 26.47
CA THR A 445 -7.66 -2.53 25.59
C THR A 445 -7.69 -3.19 24.23
N GLY A 446 -8.87 -3.55 23.76
CA GLY A 446 -9.07 -4.12 22.43
C GLY A 446 -8.90 -3.08 21.33
N VAL A 447 -8.56 -3.52 20.12
CA VAL A 447 -8.35 -2.64 18.96
C VAL A 447 -9.57 -1.76 18.67
N ALA A 448 -10.76 -2.33 18.76
CA ALA A 448 -12.05 -1.70 18.54
C ALA A 448 -12.87 -1.75 19.85
N TYR A 449 -12.38 -1.08 20.89
CA TYR A 449 -12.93 -1.13 22.26
C TYR A 449 -14.37 -0.60 22.44
N ASN A 450 -15.04 -0.12 21.39
CA ASN A 450 -16.48 0.18 21.42
C ASN A 450 -17.29 -0.61 20.38
N ALA A 451 -16.68 -1.58 19.70
CA ALA A 451 -17.41 -2.55 18.89
C ALA A 451 -18.17 -3.54 19.77
N THR A 452 -19.23 -4.15 19.22
CA THR A 452 -19.97 -5.21 19.90
C THR A 452 -19.56 -6.59 19.39
N ILE A 453 -19.39 -7.54 20.30
CA ILE A 453 -19.03 -8.93 20.03
C ILE A 453 -20.29 -9.79 20.03
N MET A 454 -20.55 -10.47 18.91
CA MET A 454 -21.55 -11.52 18.79
C MET A 454 -20.85 -12.89 18.95
N PRO A 455 -20.81 -13.47 20.17
CA PRO A 455 -20.25 -14.80 20.38
C PRO A 455 -21.08 -15.89 19.70
N ILE A 456 -20.43 -16.72 18.91
CA ILE A 456 -21.06 -17.90 18.31
C ILE A 456 -20.18 -19.11 18.64
N ARG A 457 -20.73 -20.04 19.41
CA ARG A 457 -19.97 -21.20 19.89
C ARG A 457 -20.12 -22.38 18.92
N VAL A 458 -19.00 -22.87 18.42
CA VAL A 458 -18.92 -24.03 17.51
C VAL A 458 -18.02 -25.16 18.01
N THR A 459 -17.16 -24.91 19.01
CA THR A 459 -16.28 -25.95 19.58
C THR A 459 -17.05 -27.13 20.16
N ASN A 460 -16.64 -28.35 19.77
CA ASN A 460 -17.27 -29.63 20.11
C ASN A 460 -18.59 -29.93 19.38
N ALA A 461 -18.91 -29.21 18.29
CA ALA A 461 -19.98 -29.60 17.34
C ALA A 461 -19.57 -30.81 16.48
N GLN A 462 -19.22 -31.93 17.12
CA GLN A 462 -18.67 -33.11 16.42
C GLN A 462 -19.69 -33.73 15.46
N ASP A 463 -20.98 -33.65 15.78
CA ASP A 463 -22.06 -34.05 14.89
C ASP A 463 -22.32 -32.94 13.87
N ASN A 464 -22.24 -33.28 12.58
CA ASN A 464 -22.56 -32.38 11.46
C ASN A 464 -21.76 -31.06 11.42
N TRP A 465 -20.46 -31.13 11.74
CA TRP A 465 -19.51 -30.02 11.82
C TRP A 465 -19.65 -28.98 10.69
N ASP A 466 -19.56 -29.42 9.43
CA ASP A 466 -19.59 -28.52 8.27
C ASP A 466 -20.89 -27.71 8.17
N ALA A 467 -22.04 -28.36 8.43
CA ALA A 467 -23.34 -27.69 8.35
C ALA A 467 -23.52 -26.71 9.51
N ASN A 468 -23.12 -27.10 10.73
CA ASN A 468 -23.19 -26.24 11.90
C ASN A 468 -22.31 -25.01 11.75
N LEU A 469 -21.09 -25.17 11.24
CA LEU A 469 -20.18 -24.05 11.00
C LEU A 469 -20.65 -23.15 9.84
N ALA A 470 -21.22 -23.73 8.77
CA ALA A 470 -21.82 -22.95 7.69
C ALA A 470 -23.05 -22.16 8.17
N ASN A 471 -23.87 -22.74 9.06
CA ASN A 471 -25.00 -22.06 9.67
C ASN A 471 -24.55 -21.00 10.69
N ALA A 472 -23.45 -21.20 11.40
CA ALA A 472 -22.86 -20.19 12.27
C ALA A 472 -22.43 -18.93 11.48
N ILE A 473 -21.82 -19.12 10.31
CA ILE A 473 -21.47 -18.00 9.42
C ILE A 473 -22.74 -17.28 8.93
N ARG A 474 -23.77 -18.02 8.49
CA ARG A 474 -25.04 -17.42 8.06
C ARG A 474 -25.76 -16.68 9.19
N TYR A 475 -25.81 -17.29 10.37
CA TYR A 475 -26.37 -16.70 11.59
C TYR A 475 -25.70 -15.36 11.92
N ALA A 476 -24.37 -15.29 11.86
CA ALA A 476 -23.65 -14.03 12.08
C ALA A 476 -24.12 -12.93 11.12
N ILE A 477 -24.18 -13.26 9.82
CA ILE A 477 -24.55 -12.33 8.75
C ILE A 477 -25.99 -11.86 8.92
N ASP A 478 -26.92 -12.80 9.13
CA ASP A 478 -28.35 -12.54 9.21
C ASP A 478 -28.73 -11.77 10.49
N ASN A 479 -27.93 -11.91 11.55
CA ASN A 479 -28.06 -11.12 12.79
C ASN A 479 -27.29 -9.78 12.77
N GLY A 480 -26.72 -9.39 11.62
CA GLY A 480 -26.18 -8.06 11.41
C GLY A 480 -24.71 -7.88 11.78
N ALA A 481 -23.94 -8.96 11.90
CA ALA A 481 -22.49 -8.85 11.97
C ALA A 481 -21.95 -8.23 10.68
N ARG A 482 -21.04 -7.26 10.82
CA ARG A 482 -20.33 -6.64 9.69
C ARG A 482 -18.95 -7.26 9.46
N VAL A 483 -18.40 -7.89 10.50
CA VAL A 483 -17.11 -8.58 10.49
C VAL A 483 -17.27 -9.95 11.14
N ILE A 484 -16.63 -10.98 10.59
CA ILE A 484 -16.56 -12.32 11.17
C ILE A 484 -15.10 -12.68 11.40
N ASN A 485 -14.74 -12.96 12.66
CA ASN A 485 -13.44 -13.51 13.02
C ASN A 485 -13.51 -15.05 13.03
N LEU A 486 -12.63 -15.68 12.25
CA LEU A 486 -12.47 -17.13 12.15
C LEU A 486 -11.06 -17.55 12.58
N SER A 487 -10.90 -17.80 13.87
CA SER A 487 -9.66 -18.35 14.47
C SER A 487 -9.73 -19.88 14.56
N LEU A 488 -10.16 -20.53 13.48
CA LEU A 488 -10.51 -21.95 13.40
C LEU A 488 -9.94 -22.62 12.14
N TRP A 489 -10.01 -23.94 12.09
CA TRP A 489 -9.66 -24.75 10.91
C TRP A 489 -10.81 -25.69 10.50
N TRP A 490 -10.88 -26.03 9.22
CA TRP A 490 -11.76 -27.08 8.70
C TRP A 490 -11.25 -27.73 7.41
N THR A 491 -11.83 -28.87 7.01
CA THR A 491 -11.58 -29.50 5.70
C THR A 491 -12.41 -28.86 4.60
N ASP A 492 -11.89 -28.86 3.36
CA ASP A 492 -12.59 -28.24 2.23
C ASP A 492 -14.03 -28.75 2.08
N SER A 493 -14.99 -27.83 1.99
CA SER A 493 -16.42 -28.14 2.01
C SER A 493 -17.20 -27.15 1.15
N PRO A 494 -18.02 -27.60 0.18
CA PRO A 494 -18.86 -26.71 -0.63
C PRO A 494 -19.77 -25.83 0.23
N GLN A 495 -20.39 -26.38 1.27
CA GLN A 495 -21.33 -25.67 2.13
C GLN A 495 -20.66 -24.51 2.89
N LEU A 496 -19.40 -24.68 3.28
CA LEU A 496 -18.61 -23.64 3.94
C LEU A 496 -18.15 -22.57 2.94
N ARG A 497 -17.78 -22.94 1.71
CA ARG A 497 -17.52 -21.96 0.65
C ARG A 497 -18.76 -21.15 0.30
N ASP A 498 -19.93 -21.79 0.24
CA ASP A 498 -21.20 -21.10 -0.01
C ASP A 498 -21.56 -20.12 1.11
N ALA A 499 -21.24 -20.45 2.37
CA ALA A 499 -21.43 -19.54 3.49
C ALA A 499 -20.47 -18.35 3.44
N LEU A 500 -19.21 -18.56 3.05
CA LEU A 500 -18.25 -17.48 2.82
C LEU A 500 -18.66 -16.60 1.63
N ALA A 501 -19.12 -17.18 0.53
CA ALA A 501 -19.68 -16.46 -0.61
C ALA A 501 -20.93 -15.66 -0.22
N TYR A 502 -21.76 -16.21 0.68
CA TYR A 502 -22.89 -15.49 1.25
C TYR A 502 -22.43 -14.25 2.02
N ALA A 503 -21.37 -14.35 2.83
CA ALA A 503 -20.76 -13.20 3.52
C ALA A 503 -20.38 -12.09 2.52
N VAL A 504 -19.68 -12.43 1.43
CA VAL A 504 -19.34 -11.49 0.36
C VAL A 504 -20.59 -10.83 -0.23
N SER A 505 -21.61 -11.62 -0.58
CA SER A 505 -22.85 -11.12 -1.18
C SER A 505 -23.65 -10.19 -0.27
N ARG A 506 -23.41 -10.26 1.05
CA ARG A 506 -24.04 -9.42 2.08
C ARG A 506 -23.12 -8.32 2.59
N ASN A 507 -21.97 -8.11 1.94
CA ASN A 507 -20.98 -7.10 2.30
C ASN A 507 -20.40 -7.27 3.72
N VAL A 508 -20.23 -8.53 4.15
CA VAL A 508 -19.68 -8.90 5.46
C VAL A 508 -18.24 -9.37 5.30
N ILE A 509 -17.33 -8.79 6.08
CA ILE A 509 -15.89 -9.05 5.95
C ILE A 509 -15.51 -10.25 6.81
N THR A 510 -14.90 -11.26 6.19
CA THR A 510 -14.41 -12.43 6.93
C THR A 510 -12.89 -12.37 7.09
N VAL A 511 -12.41 -12.51 8.33
CA VAL A 511 -10.99 -12.48 8.70
C VAL A 511 -10.60 -13.85 9.24
N MET A 512 -9.54 -14.44 8.69
CA MET A 512 -9.21 -15.86 8.86
C MET A 512 -7.75 -16.05 9.29
N ALA A 513 -7.54 -16.81 10.37
CA ALA A 513 -6.20 -17.17 10.81
C ALA A 513 -5.49 -18.09 9.78
N ALA A 514 -4.24 -17.79 9.41
CA ALA A 514 -3.48 -18.56 8.42
C ALA A 514 -3.13 -19.99 8.87
N LEU A 515 -3.25 -20.26 10.18
CA LEU A 515 -2.84 -21.46 10.92
C LEU A 515 -1.34 -21.54 11.23
N ASN A 516 -0.97 -22.56 12.02
CA ASN A 516 0.21 -22.55 12.89
C ASN A 516 1.21 -23.68 12.59
N GLU A 517 1.21 -24.23 11.38
CA GLU A 517 2.07 -25.36 10.98
C GLU A 517 3.42 -24.95 10.38
N GLY A 518 3.66 -23.66 10.16
CA GLY A 518 4.82 -23.16 9.42
C GLY A 518 4.82 -23.61 7.95
N ALA A 519 3.65 -23.93 7.40
CA ALA A 519 3.48 -24.40 6.04
C ALA A 519 3.75 -23.30 5.01
N ALA A 520 4.05 -23.68 3.76
CA ALA A 520 4.39 -22.77 2.68
C ALA A 520 3.21 -21.92 2.15
N GLN A 521 1.98 -22.19 2.59
CA GLN A 521 0.78 -21.48 2.20
C GLN A 521 -0.31 -21.63 3.27
N PRO A 522 -1.36 -20.79 3.28
CA PRO A 522 -2.43 -20.91 4.25
C PRO A 522 -3.24 -22.19 4.05
N SER A 523 -3.88 -22.64 5.11
CA SER A 523 -4.84 -23.76 5.08
C SER A 523 -6.27 -23.22 5.22
N ASN A 524 -7.26 -24.10 5.18
CA ASN A 524 -8.67 -23.72 5.27
C ASN A 524 -9.00 -23.20 6.68
N PRO A 525 -9.66 -22.05 6.82
CA PRO A 525 -10.33 -21.30 5.75
C PRO A 525 -9.50 -20.23 5.06
N ALA A 526 -8.37 -19.81 5.65
CA ALA A 526 -7.57 -18.69 5.16
C ALA A 526 -7.16 -18.79 3.69
N ARG A 527 -6.98 -19.99 3.12
CA ARG A 527 -6.70 -20.12 1.68
C ARG A 527 -7.79 -19.58 0.76
N TYR A 528 -9.02 -19.42 1.26
CA TYR A 528 -10.12 -18.83 0.49
C TYR A 528 -10.05 -17.29 0.46
N ALA A 529 -9.05 -16.67 1.08
CA ALA A 529 -8.88 -15.20 1.07
C ALA A 529 -8.60 -14.63 -0.33
N THR A 530 -8.23 -15.46 -1.30
CA THR A 530 -8.22 -15.07 -2.72
C THR A 530 -9.61 -14.61 -3.19
N GLN A 531 -10.69 -15.17 -2.62
CA GLN A 531 -12.06 -14.91 -3.06
C GLN A 531 -12.95 -14.27 -1.99
N PHE A 532 -12.89 -14.71 -0.73
CA PHE A 532 -13.97 -14.43 0.22
C PHE A 532 -13.59 -13.56 1.44
N GLY A 533 -12.31 -13.33 1.69
CA GLY A 533 -11.92 -12.61 2.91
C GLY A 533 -10.45 -12.26 2.98
N ILE A 534 -9.92 -12.21 4.20
CA ILE A 534 -8.55 -11.81 4.50
C ILE A 534 -7.88 -12.93 5.31
N ALA A 535 -6.69 -13.36 4.88
CA ALA A 535 -5.85 -14.29 5.60
C ALA A 535 -4.86 -13.53 6.49
N VAL A 536 -4.67 -13.99 7.73
CA VAL A 536 -3.82 -13.28 8.71
C VAL A 536 -2.72 -14.18 9.25
N GLY A 537 -1.48 -13.76 8.99
CA GLY A 537 -0.27 -14.34 9.58
C GLY A 537 0.18 -13.64 10.86
N ALA A 538 1.11 -14.28 11.57
CA ALA A 538 1.56 -13.84 12.88
C ALA A 538 3.02 -13.34 12.88
N VAL A 539 3.23 -12.13 13.40
CA VAL A 539 4.55 -11.58 13.74
C VAL A 539 4.77 -11.51 15.25
N ASP A 540 6.02 -11.39 15.68
CA ASP A 540 6.38 -11.06 17.05
C ASP A 540 6.74 -9.57 17.24
N ARG A 541 7.11 -9.21 18.48
CA ARG A 541 7.45 -7.83 18.87
C ARG A 541 8.61 -7.20 18.11
N ASP A 542 9.46 -8.01 17.51
CA ASP A 542 10.60 -7.54 16.72
C ASP A 542 10.25 -7.52 15.23
N ARG A 543 8.95 -7.59 14.89
CA ARG A 543 8.42 -7.59 13.52
C ARG A 543 8.87 -8.80 12.69
N ARG A 544 9.28 -9.89 13.35
CA ARG A 544 9.69 -11.11 12.66
C ARG A 544 8.48 -12.00 12.42
N LEU A 545 8.37 -12.51 11.18
CA LEU A 545 7.39 -13.54 10.86
C LEU A 545 7.65 -14.78 11.72
N THR A 546 6.66 -15.18 12.51
CA THR A 546 6.81 -16.30 13.44
C THR A 546 7.03 -17.62 12.69
N SER A 547 7.84 -18.51 13.26
CA SER A 547 8.14 -19.81 12.61
C SER A 547 6.91 -20.70 12.45
N PHE A 548 5.91 -20.55 13.31
CA PHE A 548 4.67 -21.30 13.25
C PHE A 548 3.67 -20.74 12.24
N SER A 549 3.69 -19.44 11.91
CA SER A 549 2.70 -18.88 10.97
C SER A 549 2.82 -19.58 9.62
N ASN A 550 1.73 -20.15 9.11
CA ASN A 550 1.72 -20.53 7.70
C ASN A 550 2.02 -19.31 6.85
N ARG A 551 2.77 -19.51 5.78
CA ARG A 551 3.18 -18.48 4.82
C ARG A 551 2.02 -18.12 3.90
N SER A 552 2.14 -17.03 3.16
CA SER A 552 1.12 -16.55 2.22
C SER A 552 1.01 -17.40 0.94
N GLY A 553 2.09 -18.07 0.53
CA GLY A 553 2.14 -18.84 -0.72
C GLY A 553 2.44 -17.94 -1.93
N SER A 554 2.61 -18.52 -3.12
CA SER A 554 3.07 -17.78 -4.30
C SER A 554 1.98 -17.03 -5.08
N ASP A 555 0.72 -17.11 -4.67
CA ASP A 555 -0.41 -16.48 -5.37
C ASP A 555 -0.63 -15.04 -4.90
N PRO A 556 -0.31 -14.01 -5.71
CA PRO A 556 -0.50 -12.61 -5.31
C PRO A 556 -1.96 -12.21 -5.12
N GLN A 557 -2.94 -13.01 -5.60
CA GLN A 557 -4.35 -12.75 -5.30
C GLN A 557 -4.70 -13.05 -3.84
N MET A 558 -3.85 -13.77 -3.11
CA MET A 558 -4.05 -14.06 -1.69
C MET A 558 -4.02 -12.76 -0.88
N ARG A 559 -5.18 -12.32 -0.40
CA ARG A 559 -5.31 -11.17 0.52
C ARG A 559 -4.76 -11.52 1.89
N TYR A 560 -3.44 -11.61 1.99
CA TYR A 560 -2.70 -12.04 3.18
C TYR A 560 -1.97 -10.85 3.80
N VAL A 561 -2.25 -10.60 5.07
CA VAL A 561 -1.61 -9.54 5.87
C VAL A 561 -1.05 -10.12 7.18
N LEU A 562 -0.21 -9.34 7.87
CA LEU A 562 0.40 -9.72 9.13
C LEU A 562 -0.09 -8.85 10.28
N ALA A 563 -0.20 -9.47 11.45
CA ALA A 563 -0.53 -8.81 12.72
C ALA A 563 0.19 -9.50 13.90
N PRO A 564 0.25 -8.85 15.08
CA PRO A 564 0.83 -9.45 16.28
C PRO A 564 0.19 -10.80 16.63
N GLY A 565 1.01 -11.84 16.74
CA GLY A 565 0.53 -13.19 17.05
C GLY A 565 1.44 -13.99 17.98
N ARG A 566 2.46 -13.38 18.60
CA ARG A 566 3.31 -14.04 19.60
C ARG A 566 3.59 -13.11 20.77
N GLY A 567 3.41 -13.61 21.99
CA GLY A 567 3.62 -12.81 23.19
C GLY A 567 2.45 -11.85 23.44
N ILE A 568 1.22 -12.35 23.23
CA ILE A 568 0.00 -11.55 23.29
C ILE A 568 -0.66 -11.72 24.65
N ASP A 569 -1.06 -10.62 25.25
CA ASP A 569 -1.79 -10.60 26.52
C ASP A 569 -3.28 -10.45 26.22
N SER A 570 -4.13 -11.25 26.86
CA SER A 570 -5.58 -11.18 26.64
C SER A 570 -6.41 -11.66 27.82
N THR A 571 -7.71 -11.37 27.77
CA THR A 571 -8.76 -11.81 28.69
C THR A 571 -8.96 -13.32 28.64
N ILE A 572 -9.21 -13.95 29.78
CA ILE A 572 -9.58 -15.36 29.88
C ILE A 572 -10.75 -15.53 30.87
N PRO A 573 -11.51 -16.64 30.80
CA PRO A 573 -12.67 -16.83 31.67
C PRO A 573 -12.36 -16.72 33.16
N GLY A 574 -13.36 -16.31 33.93
CA GLY A 574 -13.25 -16.10 35.38
C GLY A 574 -12.73 -14.71 35.74
N ASN A 575 -12.93 -13.73 34.85
CA ASN A 575 -12.49 -12.34 35.04
C ASN A 575 -10.98 -12.21 35.31
N THR A 576 -10.16 -12.90 34.52
CA THR A 576 -8.69 -12.90 34.65
C THR A 576 -8.01 -12.68 33.29
N TYR A 577 -6.69 -12.49 33.32
CA TYR A 577 -5.88 -12.20 32.14
C TYR A 577 -4.72 -13.19 32.08
N GLN A 578 -4.32 -13.54 30.86
CA GLN A 578 -3.15 -14.38 30.64
C GLN A 578 -2.24 -13.72 29.61
N ALA A 579 -0.96 -13.64 29.97
CA ALA A 579 0.11 -13.17 29.10
C ALA A 579 0.69 -14.31 28.26
N GLY A 580 1.33 -13.94 27.13
CA GLY A 580 2.13 -14.88 26.35
C GLY A 580 1.35 -15.82 25.44
N TRP A 581 0.12 -15.48 25.06
CA TRP A 581 -0.60 -16.18 23.99
C TRP A 581 0.17 -16.08 22.67
N TRP A 582 -0.01 -17.10 21.84
CA TRP A 582 0.61 -17.19 20.54
C TRP A 582 -0.27 -17.94 19.55
N GLY A 583 -0.13 -17.61 18.28
CA GLY A 583 -0.87 -18.20 17.18
C GLY A 583 -1.38 -17.14 16.20
N THR A 584 -1.62 -17.56 14.97
CA THR A 584 -2.38 -16.76 13.99
C THR A 584 -3.82 -16.49 14.47
N SER A 585 -4.34 -17.33 15.38
CA SER A 585 -5.59 -17.09 16.10
C SER A 585 -5.60 -15.82 16.97
N MET A 586 -4.43 -15.34 17.40
CA MET A 586 -4.28 -14.06 18.09
C MET A 586 -4.02 -12.91 17.11
N ALA A 587 -3.51 -13.20 15.91
CA ALA A 587 -3.27 -12.18 14.89
C ALA A 587 -4.57 -11.76 14.16
N ALA A 588 -5.41 -12.73 13.79
CA ALA A 588 -6.71 -12.50 13.15
C ALA A 588 -7.59 -11.45 13.87
N PRO A 589 -7.78 -11.50 15.21
CA PRO A 589 -8.63 -10.54 15.91
C PRO A 589 -8.12 -9.10 15.85
N TYR A 590 -6.81 -8.85 15.74
CA TYR A 590 -6.31 -7.49 15.49
C TYR A 590 -6.85 -6.93 14.18
N ILE A 591 -6.81 -7.74 13.11
CA ILE A 591 -7.33 -7.34 11.80
C ILE A 591 -8.85 -7.22 11.82
N SER A 592 -9.58 -8.08 12.54
CA SER A 592 -11.02 -7.90 12.73
C SER A 592 -11.36 -6.57 13.42
N GLY A 593 -10.56 -6.18 14.43
CA GLY A 593 -10.67 -4.87 15.07
C GLY A 593 -10.39 -3.73 14.10
N ILE A 594 -9.31 -3.78 13.32
CA ILE A 594 -8.98 -2.75 12.32
C ILE A 594 -10.09 -2.60 11.28
N VAL A 595 -10.64 -3.70 10.76
CA VAL A 595 -11.79 -3.66 9.85
C VAL A 595 -12.99 -2.98 10.51
N ALA A 596 -13.24 -3.22 11.80
CA ALA A 596 -14.30 -2.51 12.51
C ALA A 596 -14.02 -1.01 12.66
N LEU A 597 -12.76 -0.60 12.87
CA LEU A 597 -12.37 0.82 12.85
C LEU A 597 -12.60 1.44 11.47
N MET A 598 -12.24 0.74 10.39
CA MET A 598 -12.49 1.16 9.01
C MET A 598 -13.98 1.36 8.73
N LEU A 599 -14.82 0.40 9.14
CA LEU A 599 -16.27 0.48 8.95
C LEU A 599 -16.95 1.50 9.86
N ASN A 600 -16.37 1.80 11.02
CA ASN A 600 -16.81 2.90 11.89
C ASN A 600 -16.51 4.26 11.24
N ALA A 601 -15.37 4.38 10.55
CA ALA A 601 -15.02 5.59 9.80
C ALA A 601 -15.84 5.78 8.52
N ASN A 602 -16.05 4.69 7.77
CA ASN A 602 -16.88 4.69 6.57
C ASN A 602 -17.76 3.43 6.51
N PRO A 603 -19.04 3.52 6.96
CA PRO A 603 -19.95 2.38 6.98
C PRO A 603 -20.32 1.83 5.59
N SER A 604 -20.08 2.61 4.53
CA SER A 604 -20.49 2.32 3.14
C SER A 604 -19.48 1.50 2.34
N LEU A 605 -18.29 1.24 2.90
CA LEU A 605 -17.25 0.46 2.21
C LEU A 605 -17.77 -0.90 1.75
N THR A 606 -17.41 -1.25 0.52
CA THR A 606 -17.65 -2.58 -0.02
C THR A 606 -16.62 -3.59 0.50
N HIS A 607 -16.94 -4.86 0.36
CA HIS A 607 -16.08 -5.97 0.75
C HIS A 607 -14.73 -5.91 0.05
N ASP A 608 -14.72 -5.63 -1.26
CA ASP A 608 -13.50 -5.51 -2.03
C ASP A 608 -12.72 -4.23 -1.68
N GLN A 609 -13.40 -3.10 -1.40
CA GLN A 609 -12.73 -1.88 -0.94
C GLN A 609 -12.00 -2.11 0.40
N VAL A 610 -12.63 -2.79 1.36
CA VAL A 610 -11.97 -3.11 2.64
C VAL A 610 -10.73 -4.00 2.41
N ARG A 611 -10.87 -5.04 1.59
CA ARG A 611 -9.76 -5.95 1.26
C ARG A 611 -8.61 -5.23 0.57
N GLN A 612 -8.92 -4.30 -0.32
CA GLN A 612 -7.95 -3.53 -1.08
C GLN A 612 -7.21 -2.52 -0.19
N ILE A 613 -7.95 -1.71 0.57
CA ILE A 613 -7.35 -0.72 1.49
C ILE A 613 -6.44 -1.40 2.50
N LEU A 614 -6.83 -2.56 3.03
CA LEU A 614 -5.99 -3.29 3.99
C LEU A 614 -4.63 -3.69 3.40
N ILE A 615 -4.58 -4.17 2.16
CA ILE A 615 -3.30 -4.57 1.55
C ILE A 615 -2.46 -3.36 1.16
N GLU A 616 -3.07 -2.24 0.75
CA GLU A 616 -2.37 -0.99 0.45
C GLU A 616 -1.85 -0.28 1.71
N SER A 617 -2.48 -0.56 2.85
CA SER A 617 -2.09 0.01 4.14
C SER A 617 -0.86 -0.66 4.79
N THR A 618 -0.30 -1.70 4.19
CA THR A 618 0.76 -2.48 4.85
C THR A 618 2.15 -1.84 4.77
N THR A 619 3.00 -2.15 5.76
CA THR A 619 4.44 -1.88 5.76
C THR A 619 5.21 -3.14 5.38
N ASN A 620 6.26 -2.99 4.56
CA ASN A 620 7.14 -4.12 4.18
C ASN A 620 8.18 -4.44 5.27
N GLU A 621 8.21 -3.67 6.35
CA GLU A 621 9.18 -3.77 7.45
C GLU A 621 8.99 -5.05 8.27
N ILE A 622 9.53 -6.16 7.76
CA ILE A 622 9.66 -7.45 8.44
C ILE A 622 11.16 -7.69 8.66
N ALA A 623 11.56 -7.91 9.91
CA ALA A 623 12.96 -7.98 10.32
C ALA A 623 13.63 -9.36 10.14
#